data_AF-A0A960SWH4-F1
#
_entry.id   AF-A0A960SWH4-F1
#
_cell.length_a   1.000
_cell.length_b   1.000
_cell.length_c   1.000
_cell.angle_alpha   90.00
_cell.angle_beta   90.00
_cell.angle_gamma   90.00
#
_symmetry.space_group_name_H-M   'P 1'
#
loop_
_entity.id
_entity.type
_entity.pdbx_description
1 polymer ?
#
loop_
_entity_poly.entity_id
_entity_poly.type
_entity_poly.pdbx_seq_one_letter_code
_entity_poly.pdbx_strand_id
1 'polypeptide(L)'
;EEVLTLSSGSQPRFPSRPFLHSLPTVASPWIQDLSSASLYNLGWAWKFEDGRESSNEIVVDGTHGRYGGGWSAAFGQDRVVQYELPQRPFHSLAQFANAALGGWSVARNHPTSTSGGLHAHETTAAHGQGGLFPAVSMPVGNSYANPMIPKDQAISTWNTRKYHDGRRTEPYVDHSYLANHALWDEYFMSSIADELRGLYRYDGFESKRAAQMAQDFFGDDPKPLPNRRFIPAADRPWDEMKSELFKGASANETAYQIIARYLLLDGGFNVNSTSEDAWAALLASLRGKPAVVLPGNSDAVKFNLEDHKNLTPIANFSVATGESIPADSNLRSDGFAPEQWIGSFTLDDGQVRKLAEEIVKQVKKRGPFLSLSDFINRRLSNDAELAKSGALQAAIEAAGLNSPVNSGRAADLGQKSEFLSKQNQSDLDPIPFPEAGQGAVIQGSAAYIDQADLLRSIDSQLVARGDTFVVRTCGDSKDASGKVVARAYCEAVVQRMPQYLDERDLPETRTSDLKSDLNQRFGRKFKIVSFRWLSPVEI
;
A
#
# COMPACT_ATOMS: atom_id res chain seq x y z
N GLU A 1 -34.11 9.78 -36.02
CA GLU A 1 -33.97 8.33 -35.79
C GLU A 1 -33.24 7.71 -36.98
N GLU A 2 -32.07 8.20 -37.42
CA GLU A 2 -30.74 8.24 -36.78
C GLU A 2 -30.09 6.87 -36.52
N VAL A 3 -29.83 6.15 -37.61
CA VAL A 3 -28.73 5.19 -37.71
C VAL A 3 -27.65 5.89 -38.54
N LEU A 4 -26.68 6.49 -37.86
CA LEU A 4 -25.59 7.26 -38.48
C LEU A 4 -24.74 6.36 -39.37
N THR A 5 -24.85 6.59 -40.66
CA THR A 5 -23.88 6.24 -41.69
C THR A 5 -22.68 7.19 -41.55
N LEU A 6 -21.52 6.67 -41.15
CA LEU A 6 -20.25 7.38 -41.26
C LEU A 6 -19.41 6.77 -42.38
N SER A 7 -19.08 7.65 -43.31
CA SER A 7 -18.27 7.48 -44.49
C SER A 7 -16.79 7.19 -44.16
N SER A 8 -16.14 6.55 -45.13
CA SER A 8 -14.69 6.38 -45.33
C SER A 8 -13.75 7.22 -44.44
N GLY A 9 -13.03 6.53 -43.54
CA GLY A 9 -11.86 7.07 -42.84
C GLY A 9 -11.68 6.45 -41.45
N SER A 10 -10.95 5.34 -41.37
CA SER A 10 -10.53 4.63 -40.14
C SER A 10 -11.65 4.15 -39.19
N GLN A 11 -11.79 2.82 -39.10
CA GLN A 11 -12.64 2.13 -38.13
C GLN A 11 -12.29 2.49 -36.67
N PRO A 12 -13.25 2.38 -35.73
CA PRO A 12 -12.96 2.44 -34.30
C PRO A 12 -12.12 1.22 -33.91
N ARG A 13 -10.81 1.40 -33.86
CA ARG A 13 -9.90 0.41 -33.28
C ARG A 13 -10.03 0.54 -31.77
N PHE A 14 -10.62 -0.44 -31.10
CA PHE A 14 -10.58 -0.55 -29.65
C PHE A 14 -9.14 -0.81 -29.21
N PRO A 15 -8.46 0.09 -28.47
CA PRO A 15 -7.32 -0.25 -27.66
C PRO A 15 -7.87 -0.45 -26.23
N SER A 16 -8.75 -1.44 -26.04
CA SER A 16 -9.11 -1.83 -24.69
C SER A 16 -7.88 -2.51 -24.09
N ARG A 17 -7.12 -1.73 -23.30
CA ARG A 17 -5.88 -2.08 -22.62
C ARG A 17 -4.66 -2.08 -23.54
N PRO A 18 -3.65 -1.21 -23.34
CA PRO A 18 -2.30 -1.56 -23.77
C PRO A 18 -1.92 -2.82 -22.98
N PHE A 19 -1.97 -3.97 -23.64
CA PHE A 19 -1.30 -5.16 -23.16
C PHE A 19 0.19 -4.82 -23.16
N LEU A 20 0.72 -4.45 -21.99
CA LEU A 20 2.16 -4.42 -21.79
C LEU A 20 2.64 -5.86 -21.92
N HIS A 21 3.23 -6.19 -23.07
CA HIS A 21 3.81 -7.50 -23.35
C HIS A 21 5.04 -7.81 -22.48
N SER A 22 5.49 -6.84 -21.69
CA SER A 22 6.58 -6.99 -20.72
C SER A 22 6.67 -5.68 -19.92
N LEU A 23 6.61 -5.73 -18.59
CA LEU A 23 7.06 -4.61 -17.76
C LEU A 23 8.56 -4.80 -17.56
N PRO A 24 9.34 -3.73 -17.70
CA PRO A 24 10.73 -3.75 -17.27
C PRO A 24 10.75 -3.81 -15.74
N THR A 25 10.81 -5.02 -15.20
CA THR A 25 11.32 -5.36 -13.85
C THR A 25 10.94 -4.44 -12.69
N VAL A 26 9.95 -4.80 -11.85
CA VAL A 26 9.81 -4.31 -10.47
C VAL A 26 9.13 -5.37 -9.60
N ALA A 27 9.69 -5.66 -8.41
CA ALA A 27 9.16 -6.54 -7.35
C ALA A 27 8.24 -7.67 -7.84
N SER A 28 8.80 -8.80 -8.27
CA SER A 28 8.01 -9.92 -8.77
C SER A 28 7.81 -10.96 -7.67
N PRO A 29 6.57 -11.26 -7.30
CA PRO A 29 6.31 -12.40 -6.43
C PRO A 29 6.45 -13.71 -7.23
N TRP A 30 6.73 -14.79 -6.53
CA TRP A 30 6.62 -16.14 -7.06
C TRP A 30 5.88 -17.02 -6.06
N ILE A 31 5.15 -17.99 -6.58
CA ILE A 31 4.21 -18.80 -5.81
C ILE A 31 4.72 -20.23 -5.81
N GLN A 32 5.04 -20.73 -4.62
CA GLN A 32 5.56 -22.08 -4.42
C GLN A 32 4.44 -23.13 -4.44
N ASP A 33 3.28 -22.77 -3.88
CA ASP A 33 2.10 -23.64 -3.75
C ASP A 33 0.82 -22.81 -3.94
N LEU A 34 -0.05 -23.30 -4.84
CA LEU A 34 -1.32 -22.70 -5.25
C LEU A 34 -2.51 -23.12 -4.37
N SER A 35 -2.31 -23.91 -3.32
CA SER A 35 -3.37 -24.27 -2.38
C SER A 35 -3.92 -23.03 -1.66
N SER A 36 -5.23 -23.01 -1.35
CA SER A 36 -5.84 -21.89 -0.63
C SER A 36 -5.19 -21.65 0.73
N ALA A 37 -4.77 -22.72 1.41
CA ALA A 37 -4.06 -22.62 2.68
C ALA A 37 -2.67 -21.98 2.52
N SER A 38 -1.93 -22.32 1.45
CA SER A 38 -0.64 -21.69 1.14
C SER A 38 -0.80 -20.21 0.79
N LEU A 39 -1.70 -19.90 -0.14
CA LEU A 39 -1.96 -18.53 -0.59
C LEU A 39 -2.39 -17.60 0.55
N TYR A 40 -3.11 -18.13 1.55
CA TYR A 40 -3.56 -17.39 2.72
C TYR A 40 -2.50 -17.31 3.83
N ASN A 41 -1.84 -18.43 4.19
CA ASN A 41 -1.03 -18.52 5.41
C ASN A 41 0.48 -18.38 5.18
N LEU A 42 0.99 -18.75 4.00
CA LEU A 42 2.45 -18.86 3.77
C LEU A 42 3.04 -17.62 3.08
N GLY A 43 2.20 -16.65 2.73
CA GLY A 43 2.62 -15.40 2.11
C GLY A 43 3.15 -15.58 0.69
N TRP A 44 3.42 -14.45 0.05
CA TRP A 44 3.99 -14.39 -1.29
C TRP A 44 5.52 -14.35 -1.13
N ALA A 45 6.26 -15.13 -1.92
CA ALA A 45 7.72 -15.02 -1.92
C ALA A 45 8.13 -13.92 -2.91
N TRP A 46 8.88 -12.92 -2.46
CA TRP A 46 9.20 -11.74 -3.27
C TRP A 46 10.64 -11.77 -3.75
N LYS A 47 10.85 -11.41 -5.02
CA LYS A 47 12.19 -11.18 -5.57
C LYS A 47 12.27 -9.78 -6.17
N PHE A 48 13.38 -9.11 -5.89
CA PHE A 48 13.79 -7.89 -6.56
C PHE A 48 14.85 -8.27 -7.58
N GLU A 49 14.60 -7.97 -8.86
CA GLU A 49 15.55 -8.21 -9.93
C GLU A 49 16.11 -6.89 -10.45
N ASP A 50 17.41 -6.87 -10.70
CA ASP A 50 18.08 -5.77 -11.40
C ASP A 50 17.73 -5.87 -12.88
N GLY A 51 16.78 -5.05 -13.34
CA GLY A 51 16.45 -4.93 -14.75
C GLY A 51 17.64 -4.45 -15.57
N ARG A 52 18.46 -5.37 -16.07
CA ARG A 52 19.44 -5.13 -17.14
C ARG A 52 18.86 -5.45 -18.52
N GLU A 53 17.62 -5.90 -18.59
CA GLU A 53 16.97 -6.10 -19.88
C GLU A 53 16.65 -4.74 -20.49
N SER A 54 17.10 -4.62 -21.74
CA SER A 54 16.97 -3.49 -22.65
C SER A 54 15.74 -2.63 -22.35
N SER A 55 15.94 -1.32 -22.36
CA SER A 55 14.89 -0.33 -22.54
C SER A 55 13.76 -0.90 -23.40
N ASN A 56 12.67 -1.30 -22.76
CA ASN A 56 11.43 -1.57 -23.46
C ASN A 56 10.99 -0.19 -23.93
N GLU A 57 11.42 0.18 -25.13
CA GLU A 57 10.89 1.31 -25.84
C GLU A 57 9.39 1.06 -25.92
N ILE A 58 8.61 1.91 -25.26
CA ILE A 58 7.20 2.07 -25.60
C ILE A 58 7.24 2.50 -27.07
N VAL A 59 6.91 1.59 -27.98
CA VAL A 59 6.87 1.90 -29.41
C VAL A 59 5.80 2.96 -29.59
N VAL A 60 6.25 4.19 -29.78
CA VAL A 60 5.38 5.35 -30.01
C VAL A 60 5.01 5.36 -31.49
N ASP A 61 4.14 4.44 -31.94
CA ASP A 61 3.52 4.57 -33.24
C ASP A 61 2.29 5.49 -33.12
N GLY A 62 2.08 6.41 -34.06
CA GLY A 62 1.02 7.43 -34.01
C GLY A 62 -0.43 6.93 -33.97
N THR A 63 -0.70 5.66 -33.61
CA THR A 63 -2.02 5.05 -33.44
C THR A 63 -2.39 4.74 -31.97
N HIS A 64 -1.74 5.38 -30.98
CA HIS A 64 -1.96 5.16 -29.54
C HIS A 64 -3.42 5.15 -29.08
N GLY A 65 -3.73 4.18 -28.21
CA GLY A 65 -4.89 4.25 -27.33
C GLY A 65 -4.78 5.41 -26.35
N ARG A 66 -5.94 5.93 -25.92
CA ARG A 66 -6.06 7.12 -25.07
C ARG A 66 -6.71 6.74 -23.73
N TYR A 67 -6.14 7.22 -22.62
CA TYR A 67 -6.71 7.18 -21.27
C TYR A 67 -7.60 8.40 -21.00
N GLY A 68 -8.55 8.34 -20.07
CA GLY A 68 -9.33 9.51 -19.65
C GLY A 68 -10.68 9.71 -20.36
N GLY A 69 -11.17 10.96 -20.36
CA GLY A 69 -12.56 11.33 -20.68
C GLY A 69 -13.01 11.12 -22.13
N GLY A 70 -12.14 10.67 -23.02
CA GLY A 70 -12.54 10.34 -24.39
C GLY A 70 -11.56 9.42 -25.11
N TRP A 71 -12.09 8.72 -26.10
CA TRP A 71 -11.37 7.72 -26.90
C TRP A 71 -10.58 8.32 -28.08
N SER A 72 -10.44 9.65 -28.14
CA SER A 72 -9.85 10.37 -29.26
C SER A 72 -8.69 11.25 -28.82
N ALA A 73 -7.84 11.64 -29.76
CA ALA A 73 -6.70 12.53 -29.50
C ALA A 73 -7.11 13.92 -28.96
N ALA A 74 -8.36 14.34 -29.17
CA ALA A 74 -8.87 15.60 -28.65
C ALA A 74 -9.22 15.56 -27.16
N PHE A 75 -9.49 14.37 -26.61
CA PHE A 75 -10.17 14.22 -25.31
C PHE A 75 -9.52 13.19 -24.38
N GLY A 76 -8.47 12.51 -24.82
CA GLY A 76 -7.77 11.51 -24.00
C GLY A 76 -6.26 11.67 -24.00
N GLN A 77 -5.63 11.01 -23.04
CA GLN A 77 -4.20 11.09 -22.74
C GLN A 77 -3.45 9.88 -23.29
N ASP A 78 -2.41 10.14 -24.07
CA ASP A 78 -1.48 9.12 -24.58
C ASP A 78 -0.24 8.96 -23.68
N ARG A 79 -0.13 9.76 -22.61
CA ARG A 79 0.96 9.72 -21.63
C ARG A 79 0.40 9.55 -20.23
N VAL A 80 0.49 8.33 -19.69
CA VAL A 80 0.08 8.00 -18.31
C VAL A 80 1.15 7.15 -17.66
N VAL A 81 1.48 7.46 -16.41
CA VAL A 81 2.34 6.60 -15.59
C VAL A 81 1.47 5.52 -14.96
N GLN A 82 1.66 4.27 -15.38
CA GLN A 82 0.96 3.11 -14.78
C GLN A 82 1.76 2.46 -13.66
N TYR A 83 3.10 2.51 -13.76
CA TYR A 83 4.03 1.91 -12.80
C TYR A 83 5.25 2.81 -12.68
N GLU A 84 5.64 3.13 -11.45
CA GLU A 84 6.88 3.87 -11.17
C GLU A 84 8.06 2.91 -11.05
N LEU A 85 9.16 3.23 -11.73
CA LEU A 85 10.47 2.69 -11.41
C LEU A 85 11.00 3.40 -10.16
N PRO A 86 11.29 2.69 -9.05
CA PRO A 86 11.78 3.31 -7.82
C PRO A 86 13.05 4.12 -8.07
N GLN A 87 13.00 5.43 -7.81
CA GLN A 87 14.13 6.34 -8.01
C GLN A 87 15.04 6.48 -6.78
N ARG A 88 14.66 5.81 -5.68
CA ARG A 88 15.37 5.70 -4.40
C ARG A 88 15.01 4.38 -3.72
N PRO A 89 15.80 3.92 -2.74
CA PRO A 89 15.41 2.78 -1.92
C PRO A 89 14.04 2.96 -1.27
N PHE A 90 13.37 1.83 -1.02
CA PHE A 90 12.06 1.83 -0.38
C PHE A 90 12.17 2.14 1.11
N HIS A 91 11.29 3.03 1.58
CA HIS A 91 11.14 3.41 2.99
C HIS A 91 9.73 3.11 3.51
N SER A 92 8.84 2.69 2.62
CA SER A 92 7.43 2.41 2.86
C SER A 92 7.06 1.11 2.14
N LEU A 93 6.25 0.27 2.78
CA LEU A 93 5.66 -0.92 2.14
C LEU A 93 4.65 -0.53 1.06
N ALA A 94 3.91 0.57 1.26
CA ALA A 94 2.97 1.07 0.27
C ALA A 94 3.66 1.53 -1.04
N GLN A 95 4.98 1.71 -1.08
CA GLN A 95 5.70 1.91 -2.34
C GLN A 95 5.68 0.68 -3.25
N PHE A 96 5.38 -0.52 -2.72
CA PHE A 96 5.12 -1.72 -3.52
C PHE A 96 3.73 -1.74 -4.17
N ALA A 97 2.92 -0.69 -4.06
CA ALA A 97 1.66 -0.59 -4.81
C ALA A 97 1.90 -0.92 -6.30
N ASN A 98 2.98 -0.41 -6.89
CA ASN A 98 3.33 -0.65 -8.30
C ASN A 98 3.88 -2.07 -8.60
N ALA A 99 3.87 -3.01 -7.66
CA ALA A 99 4.31 -4.37 -7.91
C ALA A 99 3.34 -5.12 -8.85
N ALA A 100 3.91 -5.87 -9.80
CA ALA A 100 3.15 -6.62 -10.78
C ALA A 100 2.71 -7.99 -10.21
N LEU A 101 1.55 -8.03 -9.54
CA LEU A 101 1.07 -9.25 -8.87
C LEU A 101 0.26 -10.20 -9.76
N GLY A 102 -0.29 -9.67 -10.85
CA GLY A 102 -1.15 -10.40 -11.80
C GLY A 102 -0.42 -11.26 -12.84
N GLY A 103 0.91 -11.19 -12.87
CA GLY A 103 1.74 -11.80 -13.91
C GLY A 103 1.52 -11.19 -15.31
N TRP A 104 2.08 -11.84 -16.34
CA TRP A 104 2.08 -11.37 -17.74
C TRP A 104 0.87 -11.81 -18.55
N SER A 105 0.71 -11.33 -19.79
CA SER A 105 -0.17 -12.01 -20.73
C SER A 105 0.65 -13.02 -21.52
N VAL A 106 0.42 -14.33 -21.34
CA VAL A 106 1.08 -15.37 -22.17
C VAL A 106 0.32 -15.64 -23.48
N ALA A 107 -0.37 -14.64 -24.05
CA ALA A 107 -1.01 -14.78 -25.35
C ALA A 107 0.04 -15.16 -26.42
N ARG A 108 0.05 -16.42 -26.86
CA ARG A 108 1.06 -16.94 -27.82
C ARG A 108 0.71 -16.68 -29.28
N ASN A 109 -0.54 -16.31 -29.58
CA ASN A 109 -1.04 -16.09 -30.93
C ASN A 109 -1.68 -14.71 -31.06
N HIS A 110 -1.51 -14.07 -32.23
CA HIS A 110 -2.22 -12.84 -32.56
C HIS A 110 -3.74 -13.08 -32.60
N PRO A 111 -4.57 -12.09 -32.22
CA PRO A 111 -6.02 -12.17 -32.39
C PRO A 111 -6.35 -12.34 -33.88
N THR A 112 -6.71 -13.55 -34.30
CA THR A 112 -7.09 -13.81 -35.70
C THR A 112 -8.49 -13.31 -35.96
N SER A 113 -8.70 -12.61 -37.07
CA SER A 113 -10.04 -12.24 -37.53
C SER A 113 -10.82 -13.49 -37.91
N THR A 114 -11.73 -13.95 -37.06
CA THR A 114 -12.72 -14.94 -37.48
C THR A 114 -13.91 -14.21 -38.10
N SER A 115 -14.25 -14.61 -39.32
CA SER A 115 -15.45 -14.21 -40.04
C SER A 115 -16.70 -14.71 -39.31
N GLY A 116 -17.18 -13.92 -38.35
CA GLY A 116 -18.36 -14.24 -37.55
C GLY A 116 -18.29 -13.57 -36.19
N GLY A 117 -18.57 -12.26 -36.14
CA GLY A 117 -18.84 -11.48 -34.93
C GLY A 117 -17.77 -11.50 -33.84
N LEU A 118 -17.10 -10.36 -33.58
CA LEU A 118 -16.44 -10.00 -32.30
C LEU A 118 -16.20 -11.13 -31.26
N HIS A 119 -15.19 -11.99 -31.45
CA HIS A 119 -14.76 -12.97 -30.43
C HIS A 119 -13.24 -12.95 -30.12
N ALA A 120 -12.46 -12.04 -30.73
CA ALA A 120 -11.00 -12.04 -30.61
C ALA A 120 -10.45 -11.55 -29.25
N HIS A 121 -11.23 -10.76 -28.50
CA HIS A 121 -10.84 -10.28 -27.17
C HIS A 121 -11.19 -11.28 -26.05
N GLU A 122 -12.08 -12.24 -26.33
CA GLU A 122 -12.49 -13.28 -25.38
C GLU A 122 -11.42 -14.37 -25.20
N THR A 123 -10.46 -14.46 -26.13
CA THR A 123 -9.46 -15.55 -26.20
C THR A 123 -8.07 -15.17 -25.68
N THR A 124 -7.82 -13.88 -25.43
CA THR A 124 -6.57 -13.34 -24.88
C THR A 124 -6.80 -12.87 -23.44
N ALA A 125 -7.00 -13.84 -22.53
CA ALA A 125 -6.89 -13.54 -21.11
C ALA A 125 -5.40 -13.44 -20.75
N ALA A 126 -5.04 -12.36 -20.05
CA ALA A 126 -3.72 -12.20 -19.46
C ALA A 126 -3.58 -13.23 -18.33
N HIS A 127 -3.23 -14.46 -18.69
CA HIS A 127 -2.74 -15.46 -17.76
C HIS A 127 -1.24 -15.24 -17.65
N GLY A 128 -0.72 -15.02 -16.45
CA GLY A 128 0.68 -14.72 -16.23
C GLY A 128 1.49 -15.91 -15.77
N GLN A 129 2.59 -16.18 -16.47
CA GLN A 129 3.69 -16.94 -15.86
C GLN A 129 4.17 -16.14 -14.63
N GLY A 130 4.02 -16.72 -13.43
CA GLY A 130 4.49 -16.12 -12.17
C GLY A 130 3.51 -15.23 -11.40
N GLY A 131 2.22 -15.13 -11.77
CA GLY A 131 1.23 -14.34 -11.02
C GLY A 131 -0.15 -15.02 -10.93
N LEU A 132 -1.05 -14.46 -10.11
CA LEU A 132 -2.43 -14.96 -9.93
C LEU A 132 -3.45 -14.16 -10.73
N PHE A 133 -4.55 -14.80 -11.08
CA PHE A 133 -5.68 -14.12 -11.73
C PHE A 133 -6.59 -13.48 -10.66
N PRO A 134 -7.18 -12.29 -10.89
CA PRO A 134 -7.04 -11.42 -12.06
C PRO A 134 -5.81 -10.52 -12.01
N ALA A 135 -5.37 -10.01 -13.16
CA ALA A 135 -4.39 -8.92 -13.14
C ALA A 135 -5.01 -7.66 -12.51
N VAL A 136 -4.33 -7.14 -11.48
CA VAL A 136 -4.71 -5.92 -10.72
C VAL A 136 -3.51 -4.99 -10.67
N SER A 137 -3.77 -3.69 -10.84
CA SER A 137 -2.78 -2.63 -10.64
C SER A 137 -2.91 -2.04 -9.24
N MET A 138 -1.79 -1.62 -8.65
CA MET A 138 -1.77 -0.97 -7.34
C MET A 138 -2.41 -1.75 -6.17
N PRO A 139 -2.18 -3.08 -6.02
CA PRO A 139 -2.83 -3.85 -4.97
C PRO A 139 -2.26 -3.63 -3.57
N VAL A 140 -0.95 -3.43 -3.42
CA VAL A 140 -0.32 -3.31 -2.08
C VAL A 140 -0.68 -1.97 -1.43
N GLY A 141 -1.17 -2.03 -0.19
CA GLY A 141 -1.65 -0.87 0.57
C GLY A 141 -3.09 -0.48 0.26
N ASN A 142 -3.65 -0.91 -0.87
CA ASN A 142 -5.07 -0.73 -1.20
C ASN A 142 -5.93 -1.86 -0.67
N SER A 143 -7.25 -1.71 -0.71
CA SER A 143 -8.15 -2.61 0.03
C SER A 143 -9.52 -2.85 -0.61
N TYR A 144 -9.72 -2.40 -1.84
CA TYR A 144 -10.97 -2.60 -2.57
C TYR A 144 -11.28 -4.07 -2.81
N ALA A 145 -12.51 -4.48 -2.49
CA ALA A 145 -13.02 -5.78 -2.85
C ALA A 145 -13.09 -5.94 -4.37
N ASN A 146 -12.72 -7.12 -4.86
CA ASN A 146 -13.01 -7.47 -6.24
C ASN A 146 -14.49 -7.89 -6.36
N PRO A 147 -15.29 -7.30 -7.29
CA PRO A 147 -16.70 -7.66 -7.44
C PRO A 147 -16.91 -9.13 -7.83
N MET A 148 -15.91 -9.77 -8.44
CA MET A 148 -15.95 -11.19 -8.85
C MET A 148 -15.60 -12.17 -7.73
N ILE A 149 -15.35 -11.68 -6.51
CA ILE A 149 -15.08 -12.48 -5.32
C ILE A 149 -16.18 -12.22 -4.29
N PRO A 150 -16.77 -13.27 -3.68
CA PRO A 150 -17.73 -13.08 -2.61
C PRO A 150 -17.19 -12.22 -1.47
N LYS A 151 -18.05 -11.41 -0.86
CA LYS A 151 -17.69 -10.45 0.20
C LYS A 151 -16.93 -11.06 1.39
N ASP A 152 -17.20 -12.31 1.72
CA ASP A 152 -16.62 -13.07 2.83
C ASP A 152 -15.39 -13.92 2.44
N GLN A 153 -14.87 -13.76 1.22
CA GLN A 153 -13.76 -14.55 0.69
C GLN A 153 -12.66 -13.64 0.14
N ALA A 154 -11.41 -14.10 0.22
CA ALA A 154 -10.26 -13.49 -0.48
C ALA A 154 -9.78 -14.34 -1.67
N ILE A 155 -10.26 -15.57 -1.78
CA ILE A 155 -9.91 -16.52 -2.84
C ILE A 155 -11.21 -17.17 -3.32
N SER A 156 -11.39 -17.19 -4.63
CA SER A 156 -12.47 -17.80 -5.39
C SER A 156 -11.86 -18.70 -6.46
N THR A 157 -12.71 -19.33 -7.26
CA THR A 157 -12.31 -20.07 -8.45
C THR A 157 -12.92 -19.42 -9.68
N TRP A 158 -12.10 -19.25 -10.72
CA TRP A 158 -12.57 -18.81 -12.02
C TRP A 158 -12.61 -19.98 -12.99
N ASN A 159 -13.79 -20.24 -13.52
CA ASN A 159 -14.02 -21.27 -14.52
C ASN A 159 -14.06 -20.62 -15.90
N THR A 160 -13.04 -20.87 -16.71
CA THR A 160 -12.87 -20.20 -18.00
C THR A 160 -13.89 -20.76 -19.00
N ARG A 161 -14.63 -19.88 -19.69
CA ARG A 161 -15.69 -20.31 -20.63
C ARG A 161 -15.15 -20.81 -21.97
N LYS A 162 -14.07 -20.21 -22.50
CA LYS A 162 -13.39 -20.62 -23.74
C LYS A 162 -11.92 -20.18 -23.74
N TYR A 163 -11.01 -21.15 -23.83
CA TYR A 163 -9.68 -20.96 -24.42
C TYR A 163 -9.60 -21.82 -25.70
N HIS A 164 -8.58 -21.59 -26.53
CA HIS A 164 -8.20 -22.54 -27.57
C HIS A 164 -7.91 -23.96 -27.01
N ASP A 165 -7.59 -24.06 -25.71
CA ASP A 165 -7.09 -25.27 -25.04
C ASP A 165 -8.14 -25.98 -24.14
N GLY A 166 -9.40 -25.52 -24.11
CA GLY A 166 -10.48 -26.12 -23.29
C GLY A 166 -10.89 -25.33 -22.03
N ARG A 167 -11.72 -25.95 -21.17
CA ARG A 167 -12.13 -25.38 -19.88
C ARG A 167 -11.03 -25.57 -18.84
N ARG A 168 -10.65 -24.50 -18.15
CA ARG A 168 -9.75 -24.52 -16.99
C ARG A 168 -10.44 -23.92 -15.77
N THR A 169 -10.01 -24.39 -14.61
CA THR A 169 -10.38 -23.84 -13.30
C THR A 169 -9.11 -23.30 -12.69
N GLU A 170 -9.06 -21.99 -12.48
CA GLU A 170 -7.88 -21.30 -11.94
C GLU A 170 -8.25 -20.58 -10.63
N PRO A 171 -7.32 -20.45 -9.67
CA PRO A 171 -7.51 -19.58 -8.52
C PRO A 171 -7.79 -18.14 -8.96
N TYR A 172 -8.81 -17.52 -8.40
CA TYR A 172 -9.15 -16.12 -8.58
C TYR A 172 -9.01 -15.40 -7.24
N VAL A 173 -8.13 -14.42 -7.12
CA VAL A 173 -7.72 -13.91 -5.81
C VAL A 173 -7.88 -12.41 -5.64
N ASP A 174 -8.14 -12.01 -4.40
CA ASP A 174 -8.12 -10.64 -3.94
C ASP A 174 -6.65 -10.25 -3.66
N HIS A 175 -6.00 -9.69 -4.68
CA HIS A 175 -4.59 -9.32 -4.64
C HIS A 175 -4.26 -8.35 -3.51
N SER A 176 -5.13 -7.35 -3.32
CA SER A 176 -4.97 -6.36 -2.26
C SER A 176 -5.00 -7.04 -0.89
N TYR A 177 -6.03 -7.87 -0.65
CA TYR A 177 -6.16 -8.60 0.61
C TYR A 177 -4.94 -9.49 0.91
N LEU A 178 -4.57 -10.35 -0.04
CA LEU A 178 -3.50 -11.33 0.16
C LEU A 178 -2.11 -10.68 0.26
N ALA A 179 -1.82 -9.69 -0.58
CA ALA A 179 -0.54 -8.98 -0.52
C ALA A 179 -0.40 -8.23 0.79
N ASN A 180 -1.47 -7.57 1.25
CA ASN A 180 -1.43 -6.87 2.52
C ASN A 180 -1.25 -7.83 3.70
N HIS A 181 -1.95 -8.95 3.68
CA HIS A 181 -1.80 -10.00 4.70
C HIS A 181 -0.39 -10.57 4.74
N ALA A 182 0.26 -10.73 3.59
CA ALA A 182 1.62 -11.23 3.51
C ALA A 182 2.69 -10.20 3.93
N LEU A 183 2.44 -8.90 3.73
CA LEU A 183 3.46 -7.86 3.87
C LEU A 183 3.39 -7.10 5.20
N TRP A 184 2.22 -6.62 5.60
CA TRP A 184 2.11 -5.59 6.64
C TRP A 184 2.38 -6.06 8.07
N ASP A 185 2.30 -7.36 8.31
CA ASP A 185 2.53 -7.93 9.65
C ASP A 185 3.91 -8.60 9.80
N GLU A 186 4.57 -8.94 8.68
CA GLU A 186 5.82 -9.71 8.67
C GLU A 186 7.03 -8.87 8.21
N TYR A 187 6.80 -7.79 7.47
CA TYR A 187 7.88 -6.98 6.88
C TYR A 187 7.79 -5.51 7.32
N PHE A 188 8.93 -4.84 7.24
CA PHE A 188 9.06 -3.40 7.34
C PHE A 188 10.28 -2.95 6.53
N MET A 189 10.36 -1.66 6.20
CA MET A 189 11.54 -1.10 5.52
C MET A 189 12.50 -0.51 6.55
N SER A 190 13.66 -1.11 6.73
CA SER A 190 14.69 -0.61 7.67
C SER A 190 15.34 0.69 7.22
N SER A 191 15.15 1.10 5.95
CA SER A 191 15.86 2.19 5.28
C SER A 191 17.37 2.04 5.15
N ILE A 192 17.94 0.89 5.55
CA ILE A 192 19.34 0.54 5.32
C ILE A 192 19.46 -0.15 3.95
N ALA A 193 19.86 0.61 2.93
CA ALA A 193 19.92 0.13 1.56
C ALA A 193 21.03 0.84 0.75
N ASP A 194 21.34 0.29 -0.42
CA ASP A 194 22.28 0.90 -1.36
C ASP A 194 21.63 2.10 -2.09
N GLU A 195 22.22 3.28 -1.93
CA GLU A 195 21.88 4.53 -2.62
C GLU A 195 22.83 4.76 -3.79
N LEU A 196 22.81 3.85 -4.77
CA LEU A 196 23.76 3.84 -5.90
C LEU A 196 23.09 4.09 -7.27
N ARG A 197 21.78 4.31 -7.31
CA ARG A 197 20.97 4.40 -8.54
C ARG A 197 19.87 5.45 -8.43
N GLY A 198 19.14 5.67 -9.52
CA GLY A 198 18.03 6.62 -9.57
C GLY A 198 18.53 8.06 -9.35
N LEU A 199 17.88 8.79 -8.44
CA LEU A 199 18.26 10.17 -8.09
C LEU A 199 19.73 10.28 -7.65
N TYR A 200 20.28 9.26 -6.99
CA TYR A 200 21.66 9.24 -6.49
C TYR A 200 22.74 9.11 -7.58
N ARG A 201 22.33 8.84 -8.84
CA ARG A 201 23.23 8.84 -10.00
C ARG A 201 23.38 10.23 -10.63
N TYR A 202 22.45 11.14 -10.35
CA TYR A 202 22.44 12.50 -10.88
C TYR A 202 23.13 13.47 -9.91
N ASP A 203 23.70 14.54 -10.47
CA ASP A 203 24.50 15.52 -9.73
C ASP A 203 23.68 16.15 -8.57
N GLY A 204 24.23 16.14 -7.35
CA GLY A 204 23.62 16.75 -6.14
C GLY A 204 23.22 15.81 -5.00
N PHE A 205 23.21 14.48 -5.18
CA PHE A 205 22.91 13.51 -4.11
C PHE A 205 24.14 12.64 -3.77
N GLU A 206 24.46 12.51 -2.47
CA GLU A 206 25.57 11.66 -2.01
C GLU A 206 25.20 10.17 -2.15
N SER A 207 25.99 9.41 -2.92
CA SER A 207 25.82 7.96 -3.04
C SER A 207 26.39 7.23 -1.81
N LYS A 208 25.63 6.30 -1.23
CA LYS A 208 26.06 5.52 -0.05
C LYS A 208 25.71 4.04 -0.19
N ARG A 209 26.58 3.15 0.31
CA ARG A 209 26.29 1.70 0.42
C ARG A 209 25.58 1.37 1.73
N ALA A 210 24.78 0.31 1.73
CA ALA A 210 24.02 -0.17 2.88
C ALA A 210 24.92 -0.40 4.12
N ALA A 211 26.09 -1.03 3.94
CA ALA A 211 27.04 -1.27 5.04
C ALA A 211 27.59 0.03 5.64
N GLN A 212 27.86 1.05 4.81
CA GLN A 212 28.31 2.36 5.28
C GLN A 212 27.18 3.11 5.98
N MET A 213 25.95 3.02 5.46
CA MET A 213 24.78 3.61 6.10
C MET A 213 24.50 2.99 7.48
N ALA A 214 24.61 1.66 7.59
CA ALA A 214 24.49 0.98 8.87
C ALA A 214 25.61 1.36 9.84
N GLN A 215 26.86 1.47 9.37
CA GLN A 215 27.97 1.96 10.18
C GLN A 215 27.73 3.38 10.70
N ASP A 216 27.28 4.29 9.82
CA ASP A 216 26.96 5.67 10.19
C ASP A 216 25.84 5.72 11.24
N PHE A 217 24.85 4.83 11.16
CA PHE A 217 23.71 4.81 12.07
C PHE A 217 24.00 4.15 13.43
N PHE A 218 24.78 3.06 13.44
CA PHE A 218 25.08 2.28 14.65
C PHE A 218 26.42 2.64 15.30
N GLY A 219 27.23 3.49 14.68
CA GLY A 219 28.55 3.88 15.18
C GLY A 219 28.50 4.85 16.36
N ASP A 220 29.69 5.28 16.80
CA ASP A 220 29.85 6.16 17.98
C ASP A 220 29.32 7.60 17.76
N ASP A 221 29.19 8.03 16.50
CA ASP A 221 28.56 9.29 16.09
C ASP A 221 27.37 9.00 15.14
N PRO A 222 26.20 8.59 15.70
CA PRO A 222 25.06 8.14 14.91
C PRO A 222 24.51 9.21 13.97
N LYS A 223 24.49 8.92 12.67
CA LYS A 223 23.74 9.69 11.67
C LYS A 223 22.37 9.07 11.46
N PRO A 224 21.29 9.88 11.38
CA PRO A 224 19.94 9.35 11.23
C PRO A 224 19.77 8.64 9.88
N LEU A 225 18.99 7.56 9.87
CA LEU A 225 18.53 6.91 8.65
C LEU A 225 17.54 7.80 7.88
N PRO A 226 17.27 7.52 6.58
CA PRO A 226 16.22 8.21 5.84
C PRO A 226 14.88 8.21 6.57
N ASN A 227 14.50 7.08 7.18
CA ASN A 227 13.45 7.08 8.18
C ASN A 227 14.04 7.47 9.56
N ARG A 228 13.87 8.75 9.90
CA ARG A 228 14.40 9.35 11.14
C ARG A 228 13.74 8.87 12.42
N ARG A 229 12.66 8.08 12.33
CA ARG A 229 12.00 7.49 13.51
C ARG A 229 12.68 6.23 14.00
N PHE A 230 13.52 5.59 13.18
CA PHE A 230 14.34 4.49 13.68
C PHE A 230 15.48 5.03 14.52
N ILE A 231 15.63 4.47 15.71
CA ILE A 231 16.75 4.73 16.61
C ILE A 231 17.46 3.40 16.92
N PRO A 232 18.78 3.42 17.15
CA PRO A 232 19.52 2.22 17.54
C PRO A 232 18.98 1.64 18.85
N ALA A 233 18.81 0.32 18.91
CA ALA A 233 18.61 -0.37 20.17
C ALA A 233 19.92 -0.34 20.98
N ALA A 234 19.89 0.20 22.19
CA ALA A 234 21.05 0.69 22.96
C ALA A 234 22.11 -0.34 23.40
N ASP A 235 22.00 -1.61 23.03
CA ASP A 235 22.66 -2.70 23.74
C ASP A 235 23.74 -3.45 22.91
N ARG A 236 24.22 -2.92 21.76
CA ARG A 236 25.30 -3.58 20.98
C ARG A 236 26.16 -2.65 20.10
N PRO A 237 27.51 -2.75 20.13
CA PRO A 237 28.39 -1.95 19.27
C PRO A 237 28.37 -2.43 17.82
N TRP A 238 28.61 -1.51 16.88
CA TRP A 238 28.63 -1.79 15.43
C TRP A 238 29.56 -2.95 15.05
N ASP A 239 30.75 -3.03 15.65
CA ASP A 239 31.74 -4.06 15.29
C ASP A 239 31.24 -5.50 15.51
N GLU A 240 30.38 -5.71 16.51
CA GLU A 240 29.74 -7.00 16.74
C GLU A 240 28.63 -7.27 15.71
N MET A 241 27.80 -6.26 15.43
CA MET A 241 26.66 -6.38 14.50
C MET A 241 27.11 -6.52 13.04
N LYS A 242 28.24 -5.91 12.67
CA LYS A 242 28.73 -5.85 11.29
C LYS A 242 28.87 -7.23 10.68
N SER A 243 29.44 -8.18 11.41
CA SER A 243 29.66 -9.55 10.91
C SER A 243 28.36 -10.35 10.74
N GLU A 244 27.33 -10.03 11.53
CA GLU A 244 26.00 -10.66 11.45
C GLU A 244 25.15 -10.08 10.32
N LEU A 245 25.28 -8.78 10.06
CA LEU A 245 24.48 -8.07 9.07
C LEU A 245 25.14 -8.03 7.68
N PHE A 246 26.47 -8.05 7.58
CA PHE A 246 27.19 -7.82 6.33
C PHE A 246 28.39 -8.76 6.12
N LYS A 247 28.59 -9.15 4.85
CA LYS A 247 29.82 -9.79 4.35
C LYS A 247 30.53 -8.82 3.41
N GLY A 248 31.50 -8.08 3.96
CA GLY A 248 32.16 -7.00 3.24
C GLY A 248 31.21 -5.83 3.02
N ALA A 249 30.92 -5.50 1.76
CA ALA A 249 30.00 -4.42 1.40
C ALA A 249 28.54 -4.87 1.16
N SER A 250 28.29 -6.18 1.13
CA SER A 250 26.98 -6.76 0.85
C SER A 250 26.31 -7.25 2.12
N ALA A 251 24.99 -7.14 2.20
CA ALA A 251 24.22 -7.71 3.31
C ALA A 251 24.33 -9.25 3.32
N ASN A 252 24.33 -9.84 4.51
CA ASN A 252 24.19 -11.28 4.67
C ASN A 252 22.79 -11.74 4.24
N GLU A 253 22.67 -12.96 3.74
CA GLU A 253 21.38 -13.51 3.28
C GLU A 253 20.34 -13.57 4.40
N THR A 254 20.76 -13.73 5.66
CA THR A 254 19.88 -13.76 6.83
C THR A 254 19.68 -12.38 7.49
N ALA A 255 20.32 -11.32 6.97
CA ALA A 255 20.30 -10.00 7.61
C ALA A 255 18.88 -9.44 7.76
N TYR A 256 18.01 -9.70 6.78
CA TYR A 256 16.61 -9.27 6.79
C TYR A 256 15.79 -9.89 7.93
N GLN A 257 16.19 -11.08 8.43
CA GLN A 257 15.51 -11.76 9.53
C GLN A 257 15.89 -11.17 10.88
N ILE A 258 17.06 -10.53 10.98
CA ILE A 258 17.66 -10.17 12.27
C ILE A 258 17.76 -8.66 12.50
N ILE A 259 17.76 -7.84 11.45
CA ILE A 259 17.97 -6.39 11.54
C ILE A 259 16.98 -5.69 12.49
N ALA A 260 15.73 -6.19 12.54
CA ALA A 260 14.68 -5.64 13.41
C ALA A 260 15.06 -5.62 14.88
N ARG A 261 15.90 -6.55 15.36
CA ARG A 261 16.30 -6.61 16.77
C ARG A 261 17.15 -5.40 17.20
N TYR A 262 17.77 -4.72 16.24
CA TYR A 262 18.67 -3.60 16.46
C TYR A 262 17.99 -2.24 16.30
N LEU A 263 16.70 -2.22 15.96
CA LEU A 263 15.95 -1.01 15.69
C LEU A 263 14.83 -0.85 16.71
N LEU A 264 14.66 0.38 17.22
CA LEU A 264 13.45 0.81 17.90
C LEU A 264 12.76 1.89 17.07
N LEU A 265 11.44 1.96 17.17
CA LEU A 265 10.65 2.99 16.52
C LEU A 265 10.29 4.08 17.53
N ASP A 266 10.87 5.26 17.37
CA ASP A 266 10.55 6.44 18.17
C ASP A 266 9.16 6.97 17.80
N GLY A 267 8.27 7.05 18.78
CA GLY A 267 6.93 7.60 18.61
C GLY A 267 6.02 6.82 17.65
N GLY A 268 6.09 5.48 17.64
CA GLY A 268 5.18 4.64 16.85
C GLY A 268 3.71 5.00 17.08
N PHE A 269 2.97 5.24 16.00
CA PHE A 269 1.58 5.66 16.00
C PHE A 269 0.63 4.46 16.01
N ASN A 270 -0.12 4.30 17.10
CA ASN A 270 -1.09 3.22 17.20
C ASN A 270 -2.33 3.49 16.33
N VAL A 271 -2.57 2.65 15.33
CA VAL A 271 -3.74 2.75 14.42
C VAL A 271 -5.08 2.62 15.16
N ASN A 272 -5.07 2.11 16.40
CA ASN A 272 -6.23 2.07 17.29
C ASN A 272 -6.51 3.40 18.02
N SER A 273 -5.74 4.46 17.75
CA SER A 273 -5.98 5.78 18.34
C SER A 273 -7.37 6.31 17.98
N THR A 274 -8.13 6.72 18.99
CA THR A 274 -9.42 7.41 18.85
C THR A 274 -9.30 8.92 18.98
N SER A 275 -8.07 9.47 18.94
CA SER A 275 -7.83 10.92 18.99
C SER A 275 -7.77 11.48 17.57
N GLU A 276 -8.71 12.36 17.25
CA GLU A 276 -8.79 13.06 15.96
C GLU A 276 -7.57 13.96 15.76
N ASP A 277 -7.14 14.67 16.81
CA ASP A 277 -5.94 15.51 16.76
C ASP A 277 -4.66 14.70 16.51
N ALA A 278 -4.55 13.50 17.08
CA ALA A 278 -3.40 12.63 16.85
C ALA A 278 -3.34 12.18 15.37
N TRP A 279 -4.48 11.77 14.80
CA TRP A 279 -4.57 11.42 13.38
C TRP A 279 -4.29 12.62 12.46
N ALA A 280 -4.85 13.79 12.78
CA ALA A 280 -4.60 15.00 12.01
C ALA A 280 -3.12 15.40 12.03
N ALA A 281 -2.45 15.29 13.19
CA ALA A 281 -1.02 15.57 13.32
C ALA A 281 -0.16 14.60 12.49
N LEU A 282 -0.51 13.31 12.46
CA LEU A 282 0.19 12.32 11.64
C LEU A 282 0.02 12.60 10.14
N LEU A 283 -1.22 12.82 9.70
CA LEU A 283 -1.55 13.09 8.30
C LEU A 283 -0.91 14.40 7.81
N ALA A 284 -0.84 15.42 8.65
CA ALA A 284 -0.19 16.69 8.36
C ALA A 284 1.34 16.66 8.51
N SER A 285 1.98 15.50 8.72
CA SER A 285 3.44 15.42 8.97
C SER A 285 4.29 15.94 7.80
N LEU A 286 3.75 15.91 6.57
CA LEU A 286 4.37 16.45 5.37
C LEU A 286 3.85 17.84 4.98
N ARG A 287 3.03 18.49 5.81
CA ARG A 287 2.50 19.83 5.54
C ARG A 287 3.63 20.83 5.28
N GLY A 288 3.57 21.54 4.15
CA GLY A 288 4.61 22.50 3.77
C GLY A 288 5.90 21.89 3.26
N LYS A 289 5.98 20.57 3.09
CA LYS A 289 7.16 19.93 2.48
C LYS A 289 7.06 19.99 0.97
N PRO A 290 8.16 20.24 0.25
CA PRO A 290 8.14 20.26 -1.20
C PRO A 290 8.02 18.84 -1.77
N ALA A 291 7.37 18.71 -2.92
CA ALA A 291 7.34 17.48 -3.71
C ALA A 291 8.34 17.53 -4.87
N VAL A 292 8.88 16.36 -5.26
CA VAL A 292 9.75 16.26 -6.42
C VAL A 292 8.90 16.07 -7.66
N VAL A 293 9.03 16.98 -8.62
CA VAL A 293 8.29 16.96 -9.87
C VAL A 293 9.22 16.94 -11.08
N LEU A 294 8.82 16.23 -12.12
CA LEU A 294 9.44 16.26 -13.44
C LEU A 294 8.51 17.06 -14.38
N PRO A 295 8.82 18.33 -14.69
CA PRO A 295 8.01 19.13 -15.59
C PRO A 295 8.07 18.53 -17.01
N GLY A 296 6.90 18.24 -17.60
CA GLY A 296 6.76 17.48 -18.85
C GLY A 296 7.26 18.13 -20.14
N ASN A 297 8.03 19.23 -20.08
CA ASN A 297 8.31 20.11 -21.23
C ASN A 297 9.80 20.38 -21.51
N SER A 298 10.76 19.59 -21.00
CA SER A 298 12.18 19.79 -21.31
C SER A 298 12.84 18.62 -22.01
N ASP A 299 13.73 18.92 -22.98
CA ASP A 299 14.57 17.96 -23.71
C ASP A 299 15.58 17.21 -22.81
N ALA A 300 15.75 17.69 -21.58
CA ALA A 300 16.55 17.06 -20.53
C ALA A 300 15.70 16.75 -19.31
N VAL A 301 15.88 15.57 -18.69
CA VAL A 301 15.26 15.21 -17.41
C VAL A 301 15.79 16.16 -16.33
N LYS A 302 14.91 17.04 -15.80
CA LYS A 302 15.24 17.97 -14.72
C LYS A 302 14.24 17.81 -13.59
N PHE A 303 14.72 17.50 -12.40
CA PHE A 303 13.88 17.43 -11.21
C PHE A 303 13.74 18.82 -10.60
N ASN A 304 12.50 19.23 -10.32
CA ASN A 304 12.18 20.45 -9.61
C ASN A 304 11.55 20.13 -8.25
N LEU A 305 11.59 21.10 -7.34
CA LEU A 305 10.86 21.08 -6.08
C LEU A 305 9.64 21.98 -6.19
N GLU A 306 8.46 21.40 -6.08
CA GLU A 306 7.19 22.12 -5.98
C GLU A 306 6.94 22.51 -4.52
N ASP A 307 6.66 23.78 -4.23
CA ASP A 307 6.36 24.25 -2.87
C ASP A 307 4.88 24.05 -2.51
N HIS A 308 4.62 23.60 -1.28
CA HIS A 308 3.28 23.27 -0.78
C HIS A 308 2.94 24.07 0.48
N LYS A 309 3.13 25.38 0.45
CA LYS A 309 2.89 26.24 1.62
C LYS A 309 1.48 26.04 2.18
N ASN A 310 1.42 25.62 3.45
CA ASN A 310 0.19 25.31 4.20
C ASN A 310 -0.68 24.18 3.62
N LEU A 311 -0.12 23.38 2.72
CA LEU A 311 -0.79 22.24 2.11
C LEU A 311 -0.04 20.96 2.44
N THR A 312 -0.76 19.86 2.50
CA THR A 312 -0.20 18.52 2.73
C THR A 312 -0.17 17.75 1.42
N PRO A 313 1.01 17.49 0.83
CA PRO A 313 1.11 16.71 -0.40
C PRO A 313 0.82 15.23 -0.15
N ILE A 314 0.03 14.64 -1.04
CA ILE A 314 -0.28 13.21 -1.14
C ILE A 314 0.18 12.75 -2.54
N ALA A 315 1.09 11.79 -2.57
CA ALA A 315 1.75 11.38 -3.81
C ALA A 315 1.65 9.87 -4.04
N ASN A 316 1.04 9.49 -5.16
CA ASN A 316 0.99 8.13 -5.67
C ASN A 316 2.34 7.64 -6.22
N PHE A 317 3.21 8.57 -6.62
CA PHE A 317 4.57 8.32 -7.10
C PHE A 317 5.60 9.10 -6.29
N SER A 318 6.83 8.61 -6.23
CA SER A 318 7.96 9.28 -5.55
C SER A 318 8.41 10.52 -6.34
N VAL A 319 8.22 10.50 -7.66
CA VAL A 319 8.39 11.66 -8.55
C VAL A 319 7.11 11.83 -9.36
N ALA A 320 6.43 12.96 -9.21
CA ALA A 320 5.26 13.29 -10.04
C ALA A 320 5.71 13.80 -11.42
N THR A 321 4.93 13.53 -12.46
CA THR A 321 5.20 13.98 -13.84
C THR A 321 4.45 15.26 -14.23
N GLY A 322 3.88 15.93 -13.23
CA GLY A 322 3.11 17.16 -13.35
C GLY A 322 2.99 17.85 -11.98
N GLU A 323 2.52 19.09 -11.98
CA GLU A 323 2.24 19.84 -10.75
C GLU A 323 1.11 19.20 -9.95
N SER A 324 1.10 19.45 -8.65
CA SER A 324 0.08 18.91 -7.77
C SER A 324 -1.24 19.66 -7.92
N ILE A 325 -2.34 18.91 -7.84
CA ILE A 325 -3.69 19.44 -7.98
C ILE A 325 -4.37 19.47 -6.60
N PRO A 326 -4.93 20.61 -6.16
CA PRO A 326 -5.72 20.66 -4.94
C PRO A 326 -6.89 19.66 -4.97
N ALA A 327 -7.19 19.03 -3.82
CA ALA A 327 -8.25 18.02 -3.76
C ALA A 327 -9.65 18.57 -4.08
N ASP A 328 -9.90 19.86 -3.94
CA ASP A 328 -11.15 20.55 -4.30
C ASP A 328 -11.11 21.21 -5.69
N SER A 329 -10.02 21.04 -6.45
CA SER A 329 -9.87 21.67 -7.77
C SER A 329 -10.92 21.18 -8.76
N ASN A 330 -11.47 22.12 -9.54
CA ASN A 330 -12.36 21.82 -10.67
C ASN A 330 -11.67 20.99 -11.76
N LEU A 331 -10.32 20.97 -11.81
CA LEU A 331 -9.59 20.08 -12.72
C LEU A 331 -9.83 18.60 -12.38
N ARG A 332 -10.15 18.26 -11.11
CA ARG A 332 -10.51 16.89 -10.73
C ARG A 332 -11.92 16.49 -11.19
N SER A 333 -12.82 17.44 -11.42
CA SER A 333 -14.14 17.14 -11.98
C SER A 333 -14.18 17.22 -13.50
N ASP A 334 -13.28 17.98 -14.12
CA ASP A 334 -13.11 17.97 -15.58
C ASP A 334 -12.28 16.78 -16.03
N GLY A 335 -12.93 15.65 -16.31
CA GLY A 335 -12.15 14.51 -16.74
C GLY A 335 -11.75 14.47 -18.21
N PHE A 336 -11.76 15.61 -18.91
CA PHE A 336 -10.93 15.80 -20.10
C PHE A 336 -9.55 16.39 -19.75
N ALA A 337 -9.37 16.89 -18.52
CA ALA A 337 -8.13 17.54 -18.09
C ALA A 337 -6.96 16.54 -18.06
N PRO A 338 -5.85 16.79 -18.81
CA PRO A 338 -4.66 15.94 -18.81
C PRO A 338 -4.06 15.75 -17.41
N GLU A 339 -4.15 16.79 -16.58
CA GLU A 339 -3.54 16.87 -15.26
C GLU A 339 -4.01 15.73 -14.34
N GLN A 340 -5.24 15.22 -14.56
CA GLN A 340 -5.80 14.09 -13.82
C GLN A 340 -5.00 12.79 -13.92
N TRP A 341 -4.08 12.69 -14.88
CA TRP A 341 -3.33 11.48 -15.20
C TRP A 341 -1.83 11.58 -14.94
N ILE A 342 -1.31 12.76 -14.57
CA ILE A 342 0.14 13.03 -14.52
C ILE A 342 0.63 13.68 -13.22
N GLY A 343 -0.26 14.22 -12.37
CA GLY A 343 0.09 14.96 -11.16
C GLY A 343 -0.02 14.18 -9.84
N SER A 344 0.26 14.87 -8.73
CA SER A 344 -0.04 14.48 -7.34
C SER A 344 -1.15 15.38 -6.77
N PHE A 345 -1.55 15.20 -5.50
CA PHE A 345 -2.63 15.99 -4.88
C PHE A 345 -2.21 16.63 -3.59
N THR A 346 -2.90 17.69 -3.22
CA THR A 346 -2.69 18.35 -1.93
C THR A 346 -3.99 18.44 -1.14
N LEU A 347 -3.88 18.22 0.17
CA LEU A 347 -4.95 18.44 1.14
C LEU A 347 -4.71 19.75 1.91
N ASP A 348 -5.78 20.51 2.11
CA ASP A 348 -5.79 21.62 3.07
C ASP A 348 -6.00 21.12 4.51
N ASP A 349 -5.81 22.01 5.50
CA ASP A 349 -5.93 21.67 6.92
C ASP A 349 -7.35 21.21 7.32
N GLY A 350 -8.39 21.72 6.65
CA GLY A 350 -9.78 21.33 6.88
C GLY A 350 -10.06 19.93 6.36
N GLN A 351 -9.55 19.60 5.17
CA GLN A 351 -9.63 18.26 4.58
C GLN A 351 -8.85 17.23 5.41
N VAL A 352 -7.65 17.59 5.90
CA VAL A 352 -6.87 16.72 6.81
C VAL A 352 -7.64 16.45 8.11
N ARG A 353 -8.23 17.48 8.74
CA ARG A 353 -9.04 17.30 9.95
C ARG A 353 -10.27 16.44 9.67
N LYS A 354 -10.95 16.67 8.54
CA LYS A 354 -12.12 15.88 8.16
C LYS A 354 -11.77 14.41 7.95
N LEU A 355 -10.66 14.13 7.27
CA LEU A 355 -10.16 12.77 7.11
C LEU A 355 -9.84 12.12 8.46
N ALA A 356 -9.20 12.84 9.39
CA ALA A 356 -8.91 12.33 10.73
C ALA A 356 -10.18 11.96 11.53
N GLU A 357 -11.24 12.78 11.47
CA GLU A 357 -12.55 12.48 12.05
C GLU A 357 -13.14 11.17 11.50
N GLU A 358 -13.13 11.00 10.18
CA GLU A 358 -13.68 9.81 9.53
C GLU A 358 -12.82 8.56 9.80
N ILE A 359 -11.49 8.70 9.91
CA ILE A 359 -10.62 7.59 10.34
C ILE A 359 -10.99 7.17 11.75
N VAL A 360 -11.16 8.09 12.70
CA VAL A 360 -11.55 7.75 14.08
C VAL A 360 -12.90 7.03 14.12
N LYS A 361 -13.87 7.41 13.27
CA LYS A 361 -15.14 6.67 13.14
C LYS A 361 -14.92 5.25 12.64
N GLN A 362 -14.07 5.04 11.63
CA GLN A 362 -13.73 3.71 11.13
C GLN A 362 -12.98 2.89 12.17
N VAL A 363 -12.06 3.49 12.93
CA VAL A 363 -11.37 2.85 14.07
C VAL A 363 -12.36 2.42 15.14
N LYS A 364 -13.33 3.26 15.51
CA LYS A 364 -14.38 2.88 16.49
C LYS A 364 -15.31 1.79 15.96
N LYS A 365 -15.58 1.76 14.65
CA LYS A 365 -16.46 0.78 14.01
C LYS A 365 -15.79 -0.58 13.79
N ARG A 366 -14.49 -0.58 13.46
CA ARG A 366 -13.72 -1.76 13.02
C ARG A 366 -12.65 -2.20 14.02
N GLY A 367 -12.29 -1.36 14.97
CA GLY A 367 -11.26 -1.66 15.96
C GLY A 367 -11.80 -2.42 17.18
N PRO A 368 -10.91 -2.77 18.12
CA PRO A 368 -9.46 -2.63 17.97
C PRO A 368 -8.90 -3.61 16.93
N PHE A 369 -8.04 -3.11 16.04
CA PHE A 369 -7.30 -3.90 15.07
C PHE A 369 -6.18 -4.64 15.77
N LEU A 370 -6.04 -5.94 15.46
CA LEU A 370 -5.03 -6.80 16.07
C LEU A 370 -3.68 -6.74 15.34
N SER A 371 -3.68 -6.30 14.09
CA SER A 371 -2.50 -6.21 13.23
C SER A 371 -2.63 -5.08 12.21
N LEU A 372 -1.55 -4.75 11.49
CA LEU A 372 -1.60 -3.73 10.43
C LEU A 372 -2.36 -4.26 9.22
N SER A 373 -2.23 -5.55 8.91
CA SER A 373 -3.06 -6.20 7.87
C SER A 373 -4.55 -6.02 8.16
N ASP A 374 -5.00 -6.25 9.40
CA ASP A 374 -6.42 -6.08 9.80
C ASP A 374 -6.90 -4.63 9.66
N PHE A 375 -6.04 -3.66 9.94
CA PHE A 375 -6.34 -2.23 9.74
C PHE A 375 -6.48 -1.85 8.27
N ILE A 376 -5.57 -2.35 7.43
CA ILE A 376 -5.42 -1.96 6.03
C ILE A 376 -6.44 -2.69 5.16
N ASN A 377 -6.74 -3.96 5.46
CA ASN A 377 -7.66 -4.76 4.67
C ASN A 377 -9.13 -4.50 4.98
N ARG A 378 -9.98 -4.86 4.01
CA ARG A 378 -11.42 -5.02 4.21
C ARG A 378 -11.71 -6.21 5.13
N ARG A 379 -12.88 -6.22 5.78
CA ARG A 379 -13.31 -7.37 6.58
C ARG A 379 -13.97 -8.42 5.70
N LEU A 380 -13.42 -9.64 5.67
CA LEU A 380 -14.09 -10.79 5.07
C LEU A 380 -15.30 -11.17 5.93
N SER A 381 -16.48 -10.67 5.56
CA SER A 381 -17.69 -10.84 6.36
C SER A 381 -18.95 -10.67 5.52
N ASN A 382 -20.11 -10.97 6.12
CA ASN A 382 -21.40 -10.75 5.48
C ASN A 382 -21.88 -9.29 5.54
N ASP A 383 -21.18 -8.39 6.22
CA ASP A 383 -21.45 -6.96 6.22
C ASP A 383 -20.84 -6.33 4.95
N ALA A 384 -21.70 -5.94 4.01
CA ALA A 384 -21.27 -5.41 2.72
C ALA A 384 -20.46 -4.11 2.85
N GLU A 385 -20.75 -3.26 3.84
CA GLU A 385 -20.05 -2.01 4.04
C GLU A 385 -18.61 -2.26 4.52
N LEU A 386 -18.45 -3.19 5.47
CA LEU A 386 -17.15 -3.55 6.00
C LEU A 386 -16.32 -4.40 5.03
N ALA A 387 -17.00 -5.16 4.17
CA ALA A 387 -16.39 -6.02 3.18
C ALA A 387 -15.99 -5.31 1.89
N LYS A 388 -16.46 -4.08 1.63
CA LYS A 388 -16.15 -3.34 0.39
C LYS A 388 -14.72 -2.79 0.36
N SER A 389 -14.22 -2.29 1.49
CA SER A 389 -12.88 -1.72 1.60
C SER A 389 -12.36 -1.68 3.05
N GLY A 390 -11.07 -1.40 3.20
CA GLY A 390 -10.39 -1.21 4.49
C GLY A 390 -10.72 0.10 5.18
N ALA A 391 -10.19 0.28 6.40
CA ALA A 391 -10.57 1.39 7.27
C ALA A 391 -10.22 2.76 6.68
N LEU A 392 -9.02 2.93 6.12
CA LEU A 392 -8.57 4.19 5.54
C LEU A 392 -9.34 4.52 4.26
N GLN A 393 -9.53 3.57 3.34
CA GLN A 393 -10.30 3.84 2.12
C GLN A 393 -11.75 4.23 2.45
N ALA A 394 -12.39 3.53 3.39
CA ALA A 394 -13.73 3.89 3.84
C ALA A 394 -13.78 5.31 4.44
N ALA A 395 -12.73 5.74 5.14
CA ALA A 395 -12.62 7.10 5.68
C ALA A 395 -12.39 8.15 4.57
N ILE A 396 -11.59 7.85 3.55
CA ILE A 396 -11.37 8.73 2.38
C ILE A 396 -12.71 9.01 1.67
N GLU A 397 -13.49 7.97 1.41
CA GLU A 397 -14.81 8.12 0.77
C GLU A 397 -15.79 8.89 1.66
N ALA A 398 -15.83 8.59 2.97
CA ALA A 398 -16.71 9.29 3.92
C ALA A 398 -16.32 10.76 4.14
N ALA A 399 -15.03 11.10 4.02
CA ALA A 399 -14.53 12.47 4.06
C ALA A 399 -14.86 13.25 2.77
N GLY A 400 -15.34 12.57 1.73
CA GLY A 400 -15.73 13.17 0.47
C GLY A 400 -14.54 13.60 -0.40
N LEU A 401 -13.32 13.12 -0.13
CA LEU A 401 -12.12 13.53 -0.85
C LEU A 401 -12.15 13.14 -2.34
N ASN A 402 -12.93 12.11 -2.70
CA ASN A 402 -13.13 11.68 -4.09
C ASN A 402 -14.48 12.14 -4.69
N SER A 403 -15.24 12.99 -3.99
CA SER A 403 -16.54 13.48 -4.51
C SER A 403 -16.45 14.20 -5.86
N PRO A 404 -15.41 15.03 -6.14
CA PRO A 404 -15.28 15.71 -7.44
C PRO A 404 -15.17 14.73 -8.62
N VAL A 405 -14.51 13.58 -8.42
CA VAL A 405 -14.29 12.56 -9.46
C VAL A 405 -15.42 11.54 -9.55
N ASN A 406 -16.16 11.32 -8.45
CA ASN A 406 -17.28 10.37 -8.39
C ASN A 406 -18.55 10.90 -9.10
N SER A 407 -18.80 12.20 -9.07
CA SER A 407 -20.12 12.80 -9.35
C SER A 407 -20.57 12.84 -10.82
N GLY A 408 -19.74 12.44 -11.79
CA GLY A 408 -20.12 12.41 -13.22
C GLY A 408 -19.65 11.19 -14.00
N ARG A 409 -18.97 10.24 -13.34
CA ARG A 409 -18.24 9.14 -13.98
C ARG A 409 -18.22 7.87 -13.12
N ALA A 410 -19.35 7.57 -12.50
CA ALA A 410 -19.51 6.32 -11.75
C ALA A 410 -19.94 5.19 -12.69
N ALA A 411 -19.30 4.04 -12.57
CA ALA A 411 -19.82 2.79 -13.10
C ALA A 411 -20.52 2.01 -11.99
N ASP A 412 -21.59 1.33 -12.36
CA ASP A 412 -22.29 0.37 -11.51
C ASP A 412 -22.39 -0.96 -12.26
N LEU A 413 -21.36 -1.79 -12.09
CA LEU A 413 -21.37 -3.14 -12.65
C LEU A 413 -22.44 -4.01 -12.00
N GLY A 414 -22.89 -3.66 -10.79
CA GLY A 414 -23.95 -4.37 -10.08
C GLY A 414 -25.29 -4.39 -10.82
N GLN A 415 -25.54 -3.42 -11.72
CA GLN A 415 -26.73 -3.38 -12.56
C GLN A 415 -26.68 -4.30 -13.78
N LYS A 416 -25.56 -5.00 -14.03
CA LYS A 416 -25.40 -5.90 -15.19
C LYS A 416 -26.56 -6.90 -15.29
N SER A 417 -26.89 -7.57 -14.20
CA SER A 417 -27.94 -8.59 -14.19
C SER A 417 -29.33 -8.00 -14.48
N GLU A 418 -29.62 -6.83 -13.91
CA GLU A 418 -30.86 -6.10 -14.20
C GLU A 418 -30.93 -5.66 -15.66
N PHE A 419 -29.84 -5.11 -16.21
CA PHE A 419 -29.74 -4.70 -17.61
C PHE A 419 -30.00 -5.87 -18.57
N LEU A 420 -29.36 -7.02 -18.36
CA LEU A 420 -29.56 -8.21 -19.19
C LEU A 420 -31.00 -8.72 -19.12
N SER A 421 -31.59 -8.72 -17.92
CA SER A 421 -32.99 -9.14 -17.74
C SER A 421 -33.96 -8.26 -18.53
N LYS A 422 -33.73 -6.93 -18.57
CA LYS A 422 -34.53 -5.98 -19.37
C LYS A 422 -34.40 -6.23 -20.88
N GLN A 423 -33.29 -6.82 -21.31
CA GLN A 423 -33.05 -7.23 -22.70
C GLN A 423 -33.56 -8.66 -22.98
N ASN A 424 -34.29 -9.30 -22.07
CA ASN A 424 -34.69 -10.71 -22.14
C ASN A 424 -33.49 -11.67 -22.29
N GLN A 425 -32.35 -11.31 -21.70
CA GLN A 425 -31.14 -12.12 -21.67
C GLN A 425 -30.89 -12.66 -20.26
N SER A 426 -30.36 -13.89 -20.20
CA SER A 426 -29.93 -14.49 -18.93
C SER A 426 -28.51 -14.03 -18.58
N ASP A 427 -28.30 -13.63 -17.33
CA ASP A 427 -26.94 -13.40 -16.84
C ASP A 427 -26.34 -14.75 -16.44
N LEU A 428 -25.44 -15.23 -17.29
CA LEU A 428 -24.76 -16.49 -17.06
C LEU A 428 -23.59 -16.33 -16.07
N ASP A 429 -23.09 -15.10 -15.82
CA ASP A 429 -21.98 -14.78 -14.92
C ASP A 429 -22.39 -13.66 -13.94
N PRO A 430 -23.30 -13.93 -12.99
CA PRO A 430 -23.71 -12.91 -12.03
C PRO A 430 -22.51 -12.46 -11.19
N ILE A 431 -22.47 -11.18 -10.86
CA ILE A 431 -21.43 -10.59 -10.02
C ILE A 431 -21.67 -11.03 -8.56
N PRO A 432 -20.76 -11.79 -7.94
CA PRO A 432 -20.93 -12.26 -6.56
C PRO A 432 -21.02 -11.15 -5.51
N PHE A 433 -20.35 -10.01 -5.75
CA PHE A 433 -20.40 -8.84 -4.86
C PHE A 433 -20.72 -7.55 -5.63
N PRO A 434 -22.00 -7.30 -5.97
CA PRO A 434 -22.42 -6.17 -6.80
C PRO A 434 -21.99 -4.79 -6.26
N GLU A 435 -22.04 -4.58 -4.95
CA GLU A 435 -21.72 -3.31 -4.30
C GLU A 435 -20.22 -2.93 -4.43
N ALA A 436 -19.35 -3.92 -4.62
CA ALA A 436 -17.93 -3.71 -4.95
C ALA A 436 -17.71 -3.34 -6.42
N GLY A 437 -18.70 -3.55 -7.29
CA GLY A 437 -18.69 -3.13 -8.69
C GLY A 437 -19.10 -1.67 -8.91
N GLN A 438 -19.28 -0.90 -7.83
CA GLN A 438 -19.72 0.49 -7.84
C GLN A 438 -18.57 1.43 -7.45
N GLY A 439 -18.29 2.42 -8.29
CA GLY A 439 -17.27 3.45 -8.02
C GLY A 439 -16.95 4.31 -9.24
N ALA A 440 -16.01 5.25 -9.09
CA ALA A 440 -15.52 6.03 -10.22
C ALA A 440 -14.76 5.17 -11.24
N VAL A 441 -15.02 5.39 -12.52
CA VAL A 441 -14.28 4.75 -13.62
C VAL A 441 -12.82 5.19 -13.70
N ILE A 442 -12.46 6.27 -13.00
CA ILE A 442 -11.10 6.80 -12.93
C ILE A 442 -10.34 6.38 -11.67
N GLN A 443 -10.86 5.41 -10.92
CA GLN A 443 -10.12 4.81 -9.80
C GLN A 443 -8.74 4.32 -10.27
N GLY A 444 -7.69 4.64 -9.52
CA GLY A 444 -6.30 4.39 -9.91
C GLY A 444 -5.71 5.41 -10.91
N SER A 445 -6.44 6.45 -11.30
CA SER A 445 -5.82 7.63 -11.90
C SER A 445 -5.14 8.46 -10.81
N ALA A 446 -4.24 9.36 -11.21
CA ALA A 446 -3.69 10.34 -10.28
C ALA A 446 -4.83 11.10 -9.56
N ALA A 447 -5.84 11.58 -10.28
CA ALA A 447 -6.98 12.32 -9.73
C ALA A 447 -7.78 11.62 -8.63
N TYR A 448 -7.62 10.32 -8.43
CA TYR A 448 -8.32 9.56 -7.41
C TYR A 448 -7.40 9.31 -6.21
N ILE A 449 -7.84 9.66 -5.00
CA ILE A 449 -7.05 9.46 -3.79
C ILE A 449 -7.32 8.06 -3.26
N ASP A 450 -6.29 7.22 -3.27
CA ASP A 450 -6.33 5.85 -2.77
C ASP A 450 -5.67 5.73 -1.38
N GLN A 451 -6.07 4.73 -0.62
CA GLN A 451 -5.50 4.40 0.68
C GLN A 451 -3.98 4.19 0.61
N ALA A 452 -3.47 3.57 -0.45
CA ALA A 452 -2.04 3.38 -0.65
C ALA A 452 -1.27 4.72 -0.73
N ASP A 453 -1.87 5.77 -1.28
CA ASP A 453 -1.24 7.09 -1.42
C ASP A 453 -1.02 7.75 -0.05
N LEU A 454 -1.99 7.61 0.86
CA LEU A 454 -1.83 8.06 2.25
C LEU A 454 -0.75 7.24 2.95
N LEU A 455 -0.82 5.91 2.85
CA LEU A 455 0.08 4.99 3.53
C LEU A 455 1.54 5.22 3.14
N ARG A 456 1.84 5.58 1.89
CA ARG A 456 3.20 5.91 1.42
C ARG A 456 3.94 6.92 2.28
N SER A 457 3.21 7.82 2.95
CA SER A 457 3.79 8.88 3.78
C SER A 457 3.90 8.54 5.27
N ILE A 458 3.05 7.62 5.77
CA ILE A 458 2.90 7.38 7.22
C ILE A 458 3.17 5.94 7.66
N ASP A 459 3.20 4.98 6.75
CA ASP A 459 3.18 3.55 7.07
C ASP A 459 4.30 3.08 8.00
N SER A 460 5.51 3.59 7.79
CA SER A 460 6.72 3.23 8.55
C SER A 460 6.64 3.63 10.02
N GLN A 461 5.63 4.41 10.41
CA GLN A 461 5.38 4.84 11.79
C GLN A 461 4.15 4.16 12.39
N LEU A 462 3.35 3.43 11.60
CA LEU A 462 2.12 2.80 12.07
C LEU A 462 2.42 1.52 12.86
N VAL A 463 1.69 1.32 13.94
CA VAL A 463 1.72 0.08 14.73
C VAL A 463 0.29 -0.31 15.14
N ALA A 464 0.00 -1.61 15.24
CA ALA A 464 -1.26 -2.09 15.80
C ALA A 464 -1.26 -2.15 17.34
N ARG A 465 -0.07 -2.17 17.93
CA ARG A 465 0.15 -2.24 19.38
C ARG A 465 1.14 -1.16 19.82
N GLY A 466 0.95 -0.63 21.01
CA GLY A 466 2.00 0.15 21.68
C GLY A 466 3.03 -0.77 22.32
N ASP A 467 4.29 -0.35 22.34
CA ASP A 467 5.36 -1.01 23.12
C ASP A 467 5.79 -0.18 24.34
N THR A 468 5.18 0.98 24.56
CA THR A 468 5.40 1.85 25.73
C THR A 468 4.08 2.10 26.43
N PHE A 469 4.07 1.89 27.75
CA PHE A 469 2.87 1.90 28.57
C PHE A 469 3.06 2.82 29.77
N VAL A 470 2.03 3.58 30.10
CA VAL A 470 1.94 4.30 31.38
C VAL A 470 1.08 3.47 32.32
N VAL A 471 1.67 2.99 33.41
CA VAL A 471 1.00 2.18 34.42
C VAL A 471 0.82 3.03 35.67
N ARG A 472 -0.43 3.36 36.01
CA ARG A 472 -0.78 4.01 37.28
C ARG A 472 -1.30 2.98 38.27
N THR A 473 -0.79 3.04 39.49
CA THR A 473 -1.21 2.14 40.58
C THR A 473 -1.52 2.92 41.85
N CYS A 474 -2.38 2.34 42.69
CA CYS A 474 -2.78 2.87 43.98
C CYS A 474 -2.56 1.80 45.04
N GLY A 475 -1.95 2.17 46.16
CA GLY A 475 -1.73 1.30 47.32
C GLY A 475 -2.38 1.87 48.57
N ASP A 476 -3.16 1.04 49.26
CA ASP A 476 -3.79 1.35 50.54
C ASP A 476 -3.10 0.62 51.68
N SER A 477 -2.75 1.37 52.74
CA SER A 477 -2.43 0.80 54.05
C SER A 477 -3.68 0.81 54.92
N LYS A 478 -3.99 -0.31 55.58
CA LYS A 478 -5.18 -0.49 56.41
C LYS A 478 -4.80 -0.79 57.85
N ASP A 479 -5.58 -0.31 58.81
CA ASP A 479 -5.47 -0.72 60.20
C ASP A 479 -6.08 -2.12 60.45
N ALA A 480 -6.00 -2.60 61.69
CA ALA A 480 -6.51 -3.91 62.09
C ALA A 480 -8.03 -4.07 61.91
N SER A 481 -8.79 -2.97 61.77
CA SER A 481 -10.22 -2.97 61.48
C SER A 481 -10.54 -2.97 59.98
N GLY A 482 -9.52 -2.90 59.13
CA GLY A 482 -9.65 -2.79 57.68
C GLY A 482 -9.85 -1.37 57.18
N LYS A 483 -9.79 -0.35 58.05
CA LYS A 483 -9.92 1.05 57.66
C LYS A 483 -8.62 1.54 57.00
N VAL A 484 -8.74 2.18 55.84
CA VAL A 484 -7.59 2.78 55.13
C VAL A 484 -7.03 3.94 55.97
N VAL A 485 -5.75 3.87 56.33
CA VAL A 485 -5.03 4.87 57.13
C VAL A 485 -4.02 5.67 56.30
N ALA A 486 -3.57 5.12 55.17
CA ALA A 486 -2.73 5.84 54.22
C ALA A 486 -3.01 5.32 52.80
N ARG A 487 -2.88 6.20 51.81
CA ARG A 487 -3.04 5.90 50.39
C ARG A 487 -1.92 6.58 49.60
N ALA A 488 -1.31 5.85 48.68
CA ALA A 488 -0.27 6.36 47.80
C ALA A 488 -0.56 5.96 46.35
N TYR A 489 -0.18 6.83 45.42
CA TYR A 489 -0.32 6.60 43.99
C TYR A 489 1.03 6.75 43.31
N CYS A 490 1.34 5.89 42.37
CA CYS A 490 2.52 6.02 41.53
C CYS A 490 2.20 5.75 40.07
N GLU A 491 3.03 6.32 39.21
CA GLU A 491 3.02 6.14 37.78
C GLU A 491 4.39 5.62 37.34
N ALA A 492 4.39 4.56 36.55
CA ALA A 492 5.59 4.05 35.90
C ALA A 492 5.40 4.04 34.38
N VAL A 493 6.41 4.51 33.65
CA VAL A 493 6.49 4.30 32.20
C VAL A 493 7.30 3.04 31.97
N VAL A 494 6.71 2.06 31.29
CA VAL A 494 7.31 0.76 31.03
C VAL A 494 7.40 0.56 29.53
N GLN A 495 8.56 0.12 29.04
CA GLN A 495 8.81 -0.15 27.63
C GLN A 495 9.13 -1.61 27.41
N ARG A 496 8.45 -2.23 26.43
CA ARG A 496 8.74 -3.58 25.93
C ARG A 496 9.96 -3.52 25.01
N MET A 497 10.90 -4.42 25.23
CA MET A 497 12.14 -4.50 24.46
C MET A 497 12.11 -5.65 23.45
N PRO A 498 12.98 -5.63 22.41
CA PRO A 498 13.10 -6.74 21.48
C PRO A 498 13.51 -8.06 22.14
N GLN A 499 14.30 -8.04 23.21
CA GLN A 499 14.80 -9.25 23.85
C GLN A 499 13.69 -10.02 24.59
N TYR A 500 13.78 -11.35 24.57
CA TYR A 500 13.01 -12.21 25.46
C TYR A 500 13.49 -12.10 26.92
N LEU A 501 12.69 -12.57 27.88
CA LEU A 501 13.08 -12.56 29.29
C LEU A 501 14.24 -13.51 29.58
N ASP A 502 14.28 -14.62 28.86
CA ASP A 502 15.34 -15.61 28.88
C ASP A 502 16.07 -15.63 27.53
N GLU A 503 17.38 -15.37 27.58
CA GLU A 503 18.25 -15.20 26.40
C GLU A 503 18.49 -16.51 25.62
N ARG A 504 17.98 -17.65 26.10
CA ARG A 504 17.96 -18.91 25.33
C ARG A 504 17.19 -18.80 24.01
N ASP A 505 16.17 -17.94 23.96
CA ASP A 505 15.44 -17.63 22.73
C ASP A 505 15.88 -16.26 22.20
N LEU A 506 16.34 -16.22 20.94
CA LEU A 506 16.78 -14.99 20.28
C LEU A 506 15.58 -14.09 19.92
N PRO A 507 15.74 -12.76 19.81
CA PRO A 507 14.65 -11.80 19.53
C PRO A 507 13.79 -12.08 18.29
N GLU A 508 14.35 -12.74 17.28
CA GLU A 508 13.73 -13.13 16.01
C GLU A 508 13.03 -14.50 16.07
N THR A 509 13.20 -15.25 17.17
CA THR A 509 12.54 -16.54 17.37
C THR A 509 11.03 -16.34 17.39
N ARG A 510 10.30 -17.09 16.56
CA ARG A 510 8.83 -17.03 16.51
C ARG A 510 8.23 -17.58 17.80
N THR A 511 7.06 -17.07 18.18
CA THR A 511 6.36 -17.51 19.40
C THR A 511 6.11 -19.01 19.45
N SER A 512 5.81 -19.64 18.31
CA SER A 512 5.63 -21.10 18.18
C SER A 512 6.90 -21.91 18.45
N ASP A 513 8.06 -21.28 18.30
CA ASP A 513 9.36 -21.95 18.28
C ASP A 513 10.18 -21.66 19.55
N LEU A 514 9.56 -20.99 20.54
CA LEU A 514 10.18 -20.66 21.81
C LEU A 514 10.49 -21.93 22.62
N LYS A 515 11.71 -22.01 23.13
CA LYS A 515 12.21 -23.16 23.90
C LYS A 515 12.17 -22.93 25.40
N SER A 516 12.16 -21.68 25.86
CA SER A 516 12.09 -21.36 27.29
C SER A 516 10.63 -21.31 27.78
N ASP A 517 10.30 -22.12 28.78
CA ASP A 517 9.01 -22.06 29.49
C ASP A 517 8.73 -20.65 30.06
N LEU A 518 9.77 -19.91 30.44
CA LEU A 518 9.65 -18.53 30.93
C LEU A 518 9.15 -17.61 29.81
N ASN A 519 9.74 -17.72 28.62
CA ASN A 519 9.37 -16.93 27.45
C ASN A 519 8.01 -17.32 26.91
N GLN A 520 7.65 -18.60 26.92
CA GLN A 520 6.31 -19.06 26.54
C GLN A 520 5.22 -18.48 27.45
N ARG A 521 5.51 -18.30 28.74
CA ARG A 521 4.56 -17.75 29.72
C ARG A 521 4.49 -16.22 29.74
N PHE A 522 5.64 -15.55 29.69
CA PHE A 522 5.74 -14.11 29.97
C PHE A 522 6.26 -13.28 28.80
N GLY A 523 6.82 -13.91 27.76
CA GLY A 523 7.23 -13.25 26.53
C GLY A 523 8.47 -12.37 26.67
N ARG A 524 8.35 -11.13 26.19
CA ARG A 524 9.49 -10.21 26.05
C ARG A 524 9.80 -9.44 27.31
N LYS A 525 11.05 -8.99 27.42
CA LYS A 525 11.53 -8.16 28.52
C LYS A 525 10.86 -6.79 28.49
N PHE A 526 10.54 -6.29 29.68
CA PHE A 526 10.11 -4.92 29.89
C PHE A 526 11.15 -4.19 30.75
N LYS A 527 11.43 -2.93 30.40
CA LYS A 527 12.28 -2.02 31.20
C LYS A 527 11.39 -0.90 31.77
N ILE A 528 11.58 -0.56 33.04
CA ILE A 528 10.99 0.66 33.61
C ILE A 528 11.83 1.84 33.12
N VAL A 529 11.22 2.72 32.34
CA VAL A 529 11.85 3.91 31.75
C VAL A 529 11.82 5.06 32.75
N SER A 530 10.71 5.22 33.46
CA SER A 530 10.58 6.22 34.51
C SER A 530 9.59 5.75 35.59
N PHE A 531 9.75 6.30 36.79
CA PHE A 531 8.86 6.06 37.92
C PHE A 531 8.70 7.35 38.72
N ARG A 532 7.47 7.66 39.12
CA ARG A 532 7.18 8.82 39.98
C ARG A 532 5.99 8.55 40.90
N TRP A 533 5.98 9.21 42.06
CA TRP A 533 4.82 9.29 42.93
C TRP A 533 3.89 10.40 42.44
N LEU A 534 2.58 10.18 42.53
CA LEU A 534 1.55 11.14 42.13
C LEU A 534 1.01 11.86 43.37
N SER A 535 0.85 13.17 43.26
CA SER A 535 0.14 13.97 44.25
C SER A 535 -1.39 13.85 44.08
N PRO A 536 -2.19 14.19 45.12
CA PRO A 536 -3.65 14.17 45.02
C PRO A 536 -4.26 15.03 43.91
N VAL A 537 -3.53 16.03 43.39
CA VAL A 537 -4.00 16.95 42.33
C VAL A 537 -3.82 16.36 40.93
N GLU A 538 -2.99 15.33 40.79
CA GLU A 538 -2.65 14.70 39.50
C GLU A 538 -3.48 13.44 39.20
N ILE A 539 -4.33 13.05 40.14
CA ILE A 539 -5.25 11.91 40.07
C ILE A 539 -6.60 12.44 39.61
#